data_AF-A0A7V2H9E8-F1
#
_entry.id   AF-A0A7V2H9E8-F1
#
_cell.length_a   1.000
_cell.length_b   1.000
_cell.length_c   1.000
_cell.angle_alpha   90.00
_cell.angle_beta   90.00
_cell.angle_gamma   90.00
#
_symmetry.space_group_name_H-M   'P 1'
#
loop_
_entity.id
_entity.type
_entity.pdbx_description
1 polymer ?
#
loop_
_entity_poly.entity_id
_entity_poly.type
_entity_poly.pdbx_seq_one_letter_code
_entity_poly.pdbx_strand_id
1 'polypeptide(L)'
;MSRTIERLEQALQAWETMCFLRRLRFETDLRNLPLDKQRTYRSLFQQGPEKHVSSFRDYLLRYRGEPFDTERYLDFSAWAADDMGSYAMIPPLIASWTAYSRRVMRLSADLQVQLELTSISNLRWEDVRWPYDAFLIGLDRPIEVTSGRQFDYIMVSTRPAVSTDSRLRVPDLTLMLLPTNLEHFPFLTEKKLRRIGRLIEADRVTSLNAEIIAYNKKYGQHRHRLPVGEIRFYPQERIVDVLDEFHERSDVLSRAVAELDIALRVSVGLAMYLASVPPSPSVLQDEAPTAPADPDIRAISQGAHVCRVLSSYTMSIEERHEIMIEGVPRQFRQLSPHWRRGHFRREWGQGSNPKARRTVWIHPVQVRKDLLGPHQQVGGSDTTIPAGATSTLSQFHRRRIGR
;
A
#
# COMPACT_ATOMS: atom_id res chain seq x y z
N MET A 1 -21.42 -0.51 4.50
CA MET A 1 -21.26 0.92 4.14
C MET A 1 -19.88 1.10 3.52
N SER A 2 -19.72 2.04 2.58
CA SER A 2 -18.41 2.41 2.03
C SER A 2 -17.77 3.55 2.84
N ARG A 3 -16.45 3.54 3.05
CA ARG A 3 -15.69 4.67 3.64
C ARG A 3 -14.45 5.01 2.82
N THR A 4 -13.93 6.22 2.97
CA THR A 4 -12.58 6.57 2.51
C THR A 4 -11.57 6.09 3.54
N ILE A 5 -10.40 5.63 3.10
CA ILE A 5 -9.27 5.36 3.99
C ILE A 5 -8.51 6.67 4.19
N GLU A 6 -8.91 7.43 5.20
CA GLU A 6 -8.52 8.83 5.42
C GLU A 6 -7.01 9.02 5.44
N ARG A 7 -6.24 8.15 6.12
CA ARG A 7 -4.78 8.23 6.16
C ARG A 7 -4.12 8.06 4.78
N LEU A 8 -4.71 7.24 3.91
CA LEU A 8 -4.22 7.03 2.53
C LEU A 8 -4.55 8.23 1.64
N GLU A 9 -5.75 8.79 1.80
CA GLU A 9 -6.19 10.00 1.10
C GLU A 9 -5.35 11.23 1.53
N GLN A 10 -5.04 11.35 2.83
CA GLN A 10 -4.12 12.36 3.36
C GLN A 10 -2.70 12.19 2.82
N ALA A 11 -2.17 10.96 2.78
CA ALA A 11 -0.86 10.69 2.19
C ALA A 11 -0.81 11.11 0.70
N LEU A 12 -1.86 10.75 -0.06
CA LEU A 12 -2.02 11.14 -1.46
C LEU A 12 -2.08 12.68 -1.61
N GLN A 13 -2.94 13.36 -0.86
CA GLN A 13 -3.05 14.83 -0.89
C GLN A 13 -1.76 15.54 -0.43
N ALA A 14 -0.98 14.93 0.44
CA ALA A 14 0.32 15.45 0.85
C ALA A 14 1.34 15.34 -0.29
N TRP A 15 1.39 14.21 -1.01
CA TRP A 15 2.19 14.09 -2.25
C TRP A 15 1.72 15.09 -3.32
N GLU A 16 0.43 15.18 -3.58
CA GLU A 16 -0.14 16.13 -4.56
C GLU A 16 0.25 17.59 -4.22
N THR A 17 0.21 17.93 -2.94
CA THR A 17 0.65 19.23 -2.40
C THR A 17 2.15 19.45 -2.58
N MET A 18 3.00 18.44 -2.33
CA MET A 18 4.45 18.53 -2.47
C MET A 18 4.88 18.71 -3.94
N CYS A 19 4.26 17.98 -4.87
CA CYS A 19 4.47 18.18 -6.31
C CYS A 19 4.01 19.57 -6.77
N PHE A 20 2.89 20.08 -6.25
CA PHE A 20 2.51 21.46 -6.54
C PHE A 20 3.55 22.47 -6.03
N LEU A 21 4.09 22.30 -4.81
CA LEU A 21 5.12 23.19 -4.25
C LEU A 21 6.44 23.12 -5.04
N ARG A 22 6.88 21.92 -5.45
CA ARG A 22 8.04 21.76 -6.36
C ARG A 22 7.82 22.49 -7.68
N ARG A 23 6.63 22.39 -8.27
CA ARG A 23 6.26 23.17 -9.47
C ARG A 23 6.42 24.68 -9.26
N LEU A 24 5.98 25.23 -8.12
CA LEU A 24 6.12 26.66 -7.86
C LEU A 24 7.59 27.09 -7.74
N ARG A 25 8.39 26.28 -7.03
CA ARG A 25 9.84 26.50 -6.89
C ARG A 25 10.51 26.50 -8.26
N PHE A 26 10.25 25.47 -9.06
CA PHE A 26 10.74 25.36 -10.43
C PHE A 26 10.32 26.55 -11.30
N GLU A 27 9.06 26.98 -11.26
CA GLU A 27 8.55 28.14 -12.02
C GLU A 27 9.23 29.45 -11.62
N THR A 28 9.58 29.66 -10.34
CA THR A 28 10.41 30.80 -9.92
C THR A 28 11.85 30.64 -10.38
N ASP A 29 12.49 29.51 -10.08
CA ASP A 29 13.91 29.27 -10.38
C ASP A 29 14.17 29.39 -11.90
N LEU A 30 13.23 28.91 -12.72
CA LEU A 30 13.22 29.10 -14.17
C LEU A 30 13.26 30.57 -14.59
N ARG A 31 12.51 31.45 -13.94
CA ARG A 31 12.45 32.89 -14.28
C ARG A 31 13.72 33.63 -13.87
N ASN A 32 14.42 33.14 -12.85
CA ASN A 32 15.71 33.66 -12.40
C ASN A 32 16.90 33.15 -13.23
N LEU A 33 16.72 32.12 -14.08
CA LEU A 33 17.78 31.56 -14.90
C LEU A 33 18.01 32.36 -16.21
N PRO A 34 19.27 32.51 -16.66
CA PRO A 34 19.62 32.93 -18.01
C PRO A 34 18.88 32.15 -19.11
N LEU A 35 18.54 32.82 -20.22
CA LEU A 35 17.64 32.31 -21.27
C LEU A 35 18.13 31.01 -21.93
N ASP A 36 19.44 30.82 -22.06
CA ASP A 36 20.07 29.58 -22.52
C ASP A 36 19.75 28.40 -21.57
N LYS A 37 19.88 28.62 -20.26
CA LYS A 37 19.59 27.64 -19.22
C LYS A 37 18.09 27.37 -19.08
N GLN A 38 17.25 28.38 -19.32
CA GLN A 38 15.80 28.21 -19.30
C GLN A 38 15.31 27.13 -20.28
N ARG A 39 15.94 26.97 -21.44
CA ARG A 39 15.54 25.94 -22.42
C ARG A 39 15.75 24.54 -21.84
N THR A 40 16.95 24.26 -21.34
CA THR A 40 17.32 22.97 -20.73
C THR A 40 16.47 22.68 -19.49
N TYR A 41 16.24 23.69 -18.65
CA TYR A 41 15.43 23.56 -17.43
C TYR A 41 13.97 23.25 -17.77
N ARG A 42 13.37 23.94 -18.76
CA ARG A 42 12.01 23.66 -19.26
C ARG A 42 11.86 22.24 -19.80
N SER A 43 12.86 21.66 -20.46
CA SER A 43 12.76 20.26 -20.94
C SER A 43 12.65 19.24 -19.81
N LEU A 44 13.35 19.43 -18.68
CA LEU A 44 13.21 18.55 -17.51
C LEU A 44 11.77 18.55 -16.97
N PHE A 45 11.11 19.70 -17.01
CA PHE A 45 9.71 19.88 -16.58
C PHE A 45 8.67 19.39 -17.61
N GLN A 46 9.09 18.84 -18.75
CA GLN A 46 8.17 18.17 -19.67
C GLN A 46 7.86 16.71 -19.24
N GLN A 47 8.49 16.23 -18.18
CA GLN A 47 8.25 14.93 -17.54
C GLN A 47 8.00 15.14 -16.03
N GLY A 48 7.88 14.07 -15.26
CA GLY A 48 7.82 14.12 -13.80
C GLY A 48 6.46 14.50 -13.18
N PRO A 49 6.33 14.29 -11.85
CA PRO A 49 5.04 14.36 -11.16
C PRO A 49 4.48 15.77 -11.05
N GLU A 50 5.31 16.81 -11.08
CA GLU A 50 4.90 18.23 -11.06
C GLU A 50 3.98 18.59 -12.24
N LYS A 51 4.15 17.91 -13.37
CA LYS A 51 3.33 18.04 -14.58
C LYS A 51 2.12 17.09 -14.56
N HIS A 52 2.28 15.88 -14.06
CA HIS A 52 1.31 14.80 -14.20
C HIS A 52 0.42 14.53 -12.97
N VAL A 53 0.69 15.18 -11.82
CA VAL A 53 -0.06 15.08 -10.56
C VAL A 53 -1.58 15.14 -10.74
N SER A 54 -2.10 16.07 -11.54
CA SER A 54 -3.55 16.22 -11.79
C SER A 54 -4.18 15.04 -12.53
N SER A 55 -3.40 14.29 -13.31
CA SER A 55 -3.83 13.07 -13.99
C SER A 55 -3.58 11.78 -13.17
N PHE A 56 -2.91 11.84 -12.02
CA PHE A 56 -2.48 10.64 -11.31
C PHE A 56 -3.63 9.79 -10.78
N ARG A 57 -4.68 10.40 -10.20
CA ARG A 57 -5.87 9.66 -9.74
C ARG A 57 -6.60 8.96 -10.88
N ASP A 58 -6.59 9.57 -12.05
CA ASP A 58 -7.17 9.03 -13.29
C ASP A 58 -6.31 7.92 -13.91
N TYR A 59 -4.99 7.98 -13.75
CA TYR A 59 -4.07 6.89 -14.06
C TYR A 59 -4.28 5.71 -13.10
N LEU A 60 -4.42 5.96 -11.79
CA LEU A 60 -4.70 4.91 -10.80
C LEU A 60 -5.98 4.13 -11.12
N LEU A 61 -7.05 4.79 -11.59
CA LEU A 61 -8.26 4.09 -12.06
C LEU A 61 -8.00 3.14 -13.23
N ARG A 62 -7.02 3.43 -14.08
CA ARG A 62 -6.70 2.69 -15.31
C ARG A 62 -5.63 1.62 -15.11
N TYR A 63 -4.77 1.79 -14.09
CA TYR A 63 -3.67 0.90 -13.75
C TYR A 63 -4.14 -0.52 -13.35
N ARG A 64 -3.53 -1.57 -13.94
CA ARG A 64 -3.88 -2.99 -13.77
C ARG A 64 -2.67 -3.88 -13.42
N GLY A 65 -1.53 -3.31 -13.06
CA GLY A 65 -0.31 -4.04 -12.69
C GLY A 65 0.71 -4.23 -13.82
N GLU A 66 0.54 -3.49 -14.92
CA GLU A 66 1.63 -3.14 -15.84
C GLU A 66 2.79 -2.44 -15.09
N PRO A 67 4.00 -2.30 -15.69
CA PRO A 67 5.07 -1.53 -15.09
C PRO A 67 4.59 -0.10 -14.76
N PHE A 68 4.85 0.34 -13.52
CA PHE A 68 4.45 1.66 -13.07
C PHE A 68 5.11 2.76 -13.93
N ASP A 69 4.35 3.81 -14.26
CA ASP A 69 4.81 4.94 -15.07
C ASP A 69 5.71 5.88 -14.24
N THR A 70 6.96 5.43 -14.06
CA THR A 70 7.98 6.10 -13.25
C THR A 70 8.36 7.47 -13.84
N GLU A 71 8.37 7.63 -15.16
CA GLU A 71 8.69 8.89 -15.86
C GLU A 71 7.67 10.00 -15.54
N ARG A 72 6.40 9.65 -15.35
CA ARG A 72 5.35 10.63 -15.03
C ARG A 72 5.12 10.85 -13.55
N TYR A 73 5.34 9.84 -12.69
CA TYR A 73 4.89 9.91 -11.29
C TYR A 73 5.99 9.73 -10.24
N LEU A 74 7.22 9.46 -10.68
CA LEU A 74 8.43 9.53 -9.86
C LEU A 74 9.40 10.54 -10.46
N ASP A 75 10.40 10.92 -9.67
CA ASP A 75 11.48 11.76 -10.13
C ASP A 75 12.77 11.32 -9.42
N PHE A 76 13.71 10.80 -10.22
CA PHE A 76 15.01 10.30 -9.75
C PHE A 76 16.13 11.33 -9.95
N SER A 77 15.81 12.57 -10.33
CA SER A 77 16.80 13.64 -10.29
C SER A 77 17.26 13.88 -8.85
N ALA A 78 18.56 14.12 -8.65
CA ALA A 78 19.11 14.36 -7.32
C ALA A 78 18.40 15.51 -6.58
N TRP A 79 17.90 16.51 -7.32
CA TRP A 79 17.15 17.64 -6.79
C TRP A 79 15.75 17.25 -6.26
N ALA A 80 15.14 16.18 -6.78
CA ALA A 80 13.84 15.70 -6.33
C ALA A 80 13.93 14.83 -5.08
N ALA A 81 15.00 14.06 -4.93
CA ALA A 81 15.25 13.21 -3.78
C ALA A 81 15.25 14.02 -2.46
N ASP A 82 15.92 15.17 -2.44
CA ASP A 82 15.96 16.06 -1.26
C ASP A 82 14.61 16.73 -0.96
N ASP A 83 13.87 17.16 -1.99
CA ASP A 83 12.68 18.01 -1.81
C ASP A 83 11.40 17.18 -1.56
N MET A 84 11.26 16.01 -2.20
CA MET A 84 10.16 15.06 -1.99
C MET A 84 10.44 14.06 -0.86
N GLY A 85 11.68 13.60 -0.73
CA GLY A 85 12.06 12.51 0.18
C GLY A 85 11.12 11.30 0.07
N SER A 86 10.69 10.81 1.23
CA SER A 86 9.79 9.66 1.36
C SER A 86 8.43 9.80 0.65
N TYR A 87 7.96 11.02 0.37
CA TYR A 87 6.69 11.22 -0.34
C TYR A 87 6.77 10.74 -1.80
N ALA A 88 7.97 10.67 -2.38
CA ALA A 88 8.17 10.10 -3.71
C ALA A 88 7.68 8.64 -3.79
N MET A 89 7.69 7.87 -2.70
CA MET A 89 7.27 6.47 -2.72
C MET A 89 5.74 6.27 -2.63
N ILE A 90 4.96 7.32 -2.43
CA ILE A 90 3.49 7.22 -2.31
C ILE A 90 2.82 6.77 -3.63
N PRO A 91 3.11 7.36 -4.81
CA PRO A 91 2.49 6.94 -6.06
C PRO A 91 2.62 5.45 -6.42
N PRO A 92 3.83 4.84 -6.45
CA PRO A 92 3.96 3.43 -6.82
C PRO A 92 3.32 2.50 -5.79
N LEU A 93 3.37 2.83 -4.49
CA LEU A 93 2.76 2.00 -3.45
C LEU A 93 1.23 2.08 -3.46
N ILE A 94 0.64 3.27 -3.68
CA ILE A 94 -0.81 3.40 -3.90
C ILE A 94 -1.23 2.66 -5.17
N ALA A 95 -0.45 2.74 -6.25
CA ALA A 95 -0.74 2.00 -7.48
C ALA A 95 -0.68 0.48 -7.28
N SER A 96 0.34 -0.01 -6.56
CA SER A 96 0.45 -1.42 -6.16
C SER A 96 -0.79 -1.84 -5.33
N TRP A 97 -1.18 -1.04 -4.33
CA TRP A 97 -2.40 -1.28 -3.54
C TRP A 97 -3.68 -1.30 -4.39
N THR A 98 -3.84 -0.39 -5.36
CA THR A 98 -5.01 -0.38 -6.25
C THR A 98 -5.05 -1.56 -7.22
N ALA A 99 -3.90 -2.00 -7.73
CA ALA A 99 -3.79 -3.07 -8.71
C ALA A 99 -3.83 -4.50 -8.13
N TYR A 100 -3.53 -4.70 -6.84
CA TYR A 100 -3.34 -6.06 -6.30
C TYR A 100 -4.23 -6.45 -5.11
N SER A 101 -4.93 -5.53 -4.45
CA SER A 101 -5.91 -5.93 -3.42
C SER A 101 -7.01 -4.92 -3.07
N ARG A 102 -6.68 -3.62 -2.99
CA ARG A 102 -7.50 -2.58 -2.34
C ARG A 102 -7.98 -2.97 -0.92
N ARG A 103 -7.22 -3.82 -0.21
CA ARG A 103 -7.56 -4.32 1.14
C ARG A 103 -6.92 -3.47 2.24
N VAL A 104 -7.64 -3.30 3.33
CA VAL A 104 -7.16 -2.81 4.62
C VAL A 104 -7.44 -3.88 5.67
N MET A 105 -6.46 -4.21 6.50
CA MET A 105 -6.54 -5.19 7.57
C MET A 105 -6.36 -4.45 8.90
N ARG A 106 -7.42 -4.27 9.69
CA ARG A 106 -7.33 -3.65 11.01
C ARG A 106 -7.00 -4.70 12.05
N LEU A 107 -5.97 -4.44 12.86
CA LEU A 107 -5.57 -5.30 13.95
C LEU A 107 -6.12 -4.73 15.25
N SER A 108 -6.87 -5.55 16.01
CA SER A 108 -7.21 -5.16 17.37
C SER A 108 -5.94 -5.06 18.22
N ALA A 109 -5.93 -4.17 19.22
CA ALA A 109 -4.79 -3.94 20.11
C ALA A 109 -4.13 -5.24 20.62
N ASP A 110 -4.94 -6.21 21.07
CA ASP A 110 -4.47 -7.50 21.57
C ASP A 110 -3.81 -8.39 20.49
N LEU A 111 -4.28 -8.32 19.24
CA LEU A 111 -3.66 -9.05 18.12
C LEU A 111 -2.36 -8.36 17.73
N GLN A 112 -2.36 -7.04 17.65
CA GLN A 112 -1.16 -6.28 17.33
C GLN A 112 -0.02 -6.61 18.31
N VAL A 113 -0.26 -6.61 19.62
CA VAL A 113 0.73 -7.01 20.63
C VAL A 113 1.22 -8.45 20.43
N GLN A 114 0.35 -9.39 20.05
CA GLN A 114 0.77 -10.76 19.71
C GLN A 114 1.67 -10.81 18.46
N LEU A 115 1.45 -9.93 17.48
CA LEU A 115 2.23 -9.88 16.25
C LEU A 115 3.55 -9.12 16.40
N GLU A 116 3.60 -8.06 17.22
CA GLU A 116 4.83 -7.37 17.61
C GLU A 116 5.82 -8.33 18.30
N LEU A 117 5.31 -9.28 19.08
CA LEU A 117 6.07 -10.35 19.74
C LEU A 117 6.43 -11.54 18.81
N THR A 118 6.17 -11.47 17.50
CA THR A 118 6.51 -12.56 16.56
C THR A 118 8.02 -12.76 16.46
N SER A 119 8.50 -13.96 16.80
CA SER A 119 9.91 -14.32 16.60
C SER A 119 10.19 -14.68 15.15
N ILE A 120 10.85 -13.78 14.43
CA ILE A 120 11.22 -13.90 13.01
C ILE A 120 12.61 -14.51 12.78
N SER A 121 13.39 -14.77 13.85
CA SER A 121 14.81 -15.15 13.75
C SER A 121 15.09 -16.48 13.04
N ASN A 122 14.10 -17.39 13.03
CA ASN A 122 14.20 -18.72 12.40
C ASN A 122 13.23 -18.88 11.22
N LEU A 123 12.71 -17.78 10.67
CA LEU A 123 11.92 -17.76 9.45
C LEU A 123 12.82 -17.42 8.26
N ARG A 124 12.61 -18.11 7.14
CA ARG A 124 13.11 -17.68 5.83
C ARG A 124 12.06 -16.85 5.11
N TRP A 125 12.45 -16.00 4.16
CA TRP A 125 11.47 -15.25 3.37
C TRP A 125 10.51 -16.16 2.58
N GLU A 126 10.98 -17.33 2.16
CA GLU A 126 10.15 -18.38 1.54
C GLU A 126 9.13 -19.03 2.50
N ASP A 127 9.23 -18.88 3.82
CA ASP A 127 8.18 -19.31 4.74
C ASP A 127 6.97 -18.37 4.70
N VAL A 128 7.18 -17.09 4.36
CA VAL A 128 6.15 -16.05 4.44
C VAL A 128 5.17 -16.18 3.29
N ARG A 129 3.87 -16.30 3.61
CA ARG A 129 2.78 -16.45 2.64
C ARG A 129 1.86 -15.23 2.66
N TRP A 130 2.37 -14.16 2.05
CA TRP A 130 1.69 -12.88 1.90
C TRP A 130 0.24 -13.05 1.39
N PRO A 131 -0.75 -12.39 2.01
CA PRO A 131 -2.15 -12.57 1.66
C PRO A 131 -2.49 -11.95 0.29
N TYR A 132 -1.81 -10.85 -0.04
CA TYR A 132 -1.88 -10.10 -1.29
C TYR A 132 -0.51 -9.47 -1.59
N ASP A 133 -0.23 -9.20 -2.87
CA ASP A 133 1.02 -8.60 -3.31
C ASP A 133 1.19 -7.13 -2.85
N ALA A 134 0.09 -6.45 -2.50
CA ALA A 134 0.13 -5.19 -1.76
C ALA A 134 -1.16 -5.00 -0.93
N PHE A 135 -1.05 -4.46 0.28
CA PHE A 135 -2.18 -4.24 1.21
C PHE A 135 -1.83 -3.18 2.27
N LEU A 136 -2.86 -2.67 2.95
CA LEU A 136 -2.70 -1.83 4.14
C LEU A 136 -2.99 -2.62 5.41
N ILE A 137 -2.20 -2.37 6.45
CA ILE A 137 -2.49 -2.74 7.83
C ILE A 137 -2.90 -1.46 8.56
N GLY A 138 -4.05 -1.46 9.23
CA GLY A 138 -4.45 -0.41 10.17
C GLY A 138 -4.27 -0.91 11.60
N LEU A 139 -3.81 -0.02 12.48
CA LEU A 139 -3.40 -0.37 13.84
C LEU A 139 -4.32 0.33 14.84
N ASP A 140 -4.99 -0.44 15.70
CA ASP A 140 -5.79 0.12 16.81
C ASP A 140 -4.89 0.80 17.87
N ARG A 141 -3.60 0.45 17.93
CA ARG A 141 -2.57 1.15 18.69
C ARG A 141 -1.51 1.70 17.73
N PRO A 142 -1.27 3.02 17.66
CA PRO A 142 -0.16 3.53 16.86
C PRO A 142 1.19 2.95 17.32
N ILE A 143 2.09 2.66 16.38
CA ILE A 143 3.50 2.36 16.70
C ILE A 143 4.11 3.65 17.22
N GLU A 144 4.43 3.67 18.52
CA GLU A 144 5.11 4.78 19.18
C GLU A 144 6.62 4.59 19.10
N VAL A 145 7.35 5.68 18.86
CA VAL A 145 8.81 5.66 18.68
C VAL A 145 9.49 6.66 19.60
N THR A 146 10.79 6.48 19.86
CA THR A 146 11.59 7.33 20.77
C THR A 146 11.65 8.82 20.38
N SER A 147 11.16 9.18 19.19
CA SER A 147 11.00 10.57 18.73
C SER A 147 9.63 11.20 19.04
N GLY A 148 8.74 10.49 19.76
CA GLY A 148 7.36 10.94 20.02
C GLY A 148 6.44 10.93 18.79
N ARG A 149 6.90 10.37 17.67
CA ARG A 149 6.04 10.11 16.50
C ARG A 149 5.19 8.86 16.76
N GLN A 150 4.07 8.79 16.06
CA GLN A 150 3.08 7.71 16.15
C GLN A 150 2.64 7.34 14.73
N PHE A 151 2.50 6.04 14.44
CA PHE A 151 2.10 5.53 13.12
C PHE A 151 0.94 4.55 13.23
N ASP A 152 -0.20 4.86 12.61
CA ASP A 152 -1.44 4.07 12.70
C ASP A 152 -1.73 3.20 11.47
N TYR A 153 -0.94 3.32 10.40
CA TYR A 153 -0.99 2.39 9.27
C TYR A 153 0.40 1.99 8.77
N ILE A 154 0.50 0.74 8.33
CA ILE A 154 1.62 0.20 7.56
C ILE A 154 1.10 -0.11 6.15
N MET A 155 1.72 0.46 5.11
CA MET A 155 1.48 0.07 3.72
C MET A 155 2.56 -0.93 3.29
N VAL A 156 2.12 -2.08 2.79
CA VAL A 156 2.95 -3.24 2.47
C VAL A 156 2.86 -3.51 0.97
N SER A 157 4.00 -3.66 0.29
CA SER A 157 4.10 -4.12 -1.11
C SER A 157 5.20 -5.16 -1.23
N THR A 158 4.89 -6.35 -1.77
CA THR A 158 5.85 -7.40 -2.13
C THR A 158 6.18 -7.38 -3.62
N ARG A 159 5.92 -6.23 -4.25
CA ARG A 159 6.32 -5.88 -5.61
C ARG A 159 7.26 -4.69 -5.50
N PRO A 160 8.37 -4.68 -6.27
CA PRO A 160 9.26 -3.52 -6.30
C PRO A 160 8.45 -2.30 -6.74
N ALA A 161 8.46 -1.26 -5.91
CA ALA A 161 7.80 0.01 -6.20
C ALA A 161 8.41 0.69 -7.45
N VAL A 162 9.69 0.42 -7.72
CA VAL A 162 10.42 0.85 -8.92
C VAL A 162 11.12 -0.36 -9.55
N SER A 163 10.74 -0.74 -10.77
CA SER A 163 11.52 -1.70 -11.55
C SER A 163 12.63 -0.95 -12.28
N THR A 164 13.81 -0.87 -11.66
CA THR A 164 15.01 -0.24 -12.25
C THR A 164 15.71 -1.14 -13.27
N ASP A 165 15.67 -2.46 -13.08
CA ASP A 165 15.96 -3.46 -14.11
C ASP A 165 14.85 -4.52 -14.13
N SER A 166 14.46 -4.94 -15.32
CA SER A 166 13.47 -6.01 -15.55
C SER A 166 14.10 -7.41 -15.54
N ARG A 167 15.44 -7.50 -15.66
CA ARG A 167 16.23 -8.73 -15.74
C ARG A 167 16.48 -9.35 -14.37
N LEU A 168 16.71 -8.53 -13.35
CA LEU A 168 16.94 -8.96 -11.97
C LEU A 168 15.66 -8.79 -11.14
N ARG A 169 14.75 -9.77 -11.27
CA ARG A 169 13.55 -9.88 -10.41
C ARG A 169 13.89 -10.41 -9.03
N VAL A 170 14.69 -9.67 -8.28
CA VAL A 170 14.85 -9.89 -6.83
C VAL A 170 13.49 -9.60 -6.16
N PRO A 171 13.04 -10.45 -5.24
CA PRO A 171 11.92 -10.14 -4.36
C PRO A 171 12.23 -8.92 -3.46
N ASP A 172 11.42 -7.88 -3.63
CA ASP A 172 11.50 -6.64 -2.83
C ASP A 172 10.23 -6.52 -1.97
N LEU A 173 10.43 -6.27 -0.67
CA LEU A 173 9.38 -5.86 0.27
C LEU A 173 9.56 -4.38 0.59
N THR A 174 8.62 -3.55 0.15
CA THR A 174 8.52 -2.16 0.60
C THR A 174 7.52 -2.06 1.75
N LEU A 175 7.98 -1.49 2.87
CA LEU A 175 7.14 -1.07 3.99
C LEU A 175 7.14 0.47 4.06
N MET A 176 5.97 1.09 4.16
CA MET A 176 5.81 2.53 4.44
C MET A 176 4.92 2.74 5.66
N LEU A 177 5.43 3.49 6.64
CA LEU A 177 4.69 3.87 7.85
C LEU A 177 4.02 5.24 7.67
N LEU A 178 2.70 5.30 7.86
CA LEU A 178 1.92 6.53 7.76
C LEU A 178 1.64 7.10 9.17
N PRO A 179 2.05 8.35 9.48
CA PRO A 179 1.94 8.88 10.83
C PRO A 179 0.56 9.46 11.15
N THR A 180 0.16 9.36 12.42
CA THR A 180 -1.16 9.79 12.93
C THR A 180 -1.47 11.26 12.66
N ASN A 181 -0.44 12.10 12.58
CA ASN A 181 -0.54 13.55 12.38
C ASN A 181 -0.60 13.98 10.90
N LEU A 182 -0.74 13.06 9.92
CA LEU A 182 -1.02 13.43 8.53
C LEU A 182 -2.32 14.24 8.36
N GLU A 183 -3.26 14.15 9.31
CA GLU A 183 -4.46 14.99 9.36
C GLU A 183 -4.15 16.48 9.65
N HIS A 184 -2.99 16.78 10.24
CA HIS A 184 -2.50 18.15 10.45
C HIS A 184 -1.59 18.61 9.30
N PHE A 185 -1.39 17.80 8.25
CA PHE A 185 -0.61 18.20 7.09
C PHE A 185 -1.29 19.41 6.41
N PRO A 186 -0.55 20.47 6.04
CA PRO A 186 -1.08 21.75 5.60
C PRO A 186 -1.59 21.77 4.15
N PHE A 187 -2.51 20.87 3.79
CA PHE A 187 -3.04 20.71 2.43
C PHE A 187 -3.39 22.05 1.76
N LEU A 188 -2.93 22.23 0.51
CA LEU A 188 -3.16 23.48 -0.22
C LEU A 188 -4.62 23.58 -0.65
N THR A 189 -5.41 24.32 0.12
CA THR A 189 -6.82 24.59 -0.20
C THR A 189 -6.97 25.17 -1.60
N GLU A 190 -8.08 24.83 -2.26
CA GLU A 190 -8.37 25.24 -3.63
C GLU A 190 -8.44 26.78 -3.78
N LYS A 191 -8.78 27.52 -2.70
CA LYS A 191 -8.62 28.99 -2.61
C LYS A 191 -7.17 29.45 -2.63
N LYS A 192 -6.23 28.75 -1.98
CA LYS A 192 -4.79 29.06 -2.05
C LYS A 192 -4.19 28.66 -3.40
N LEU A 193 -4.59 27.51 -3.97
CA LEU A 193 -4.22 27.13 -5.35
C LEU A 193 -4.66 28.21 -6.36
N ARG A 194 -5.93 28.63 -6.34
CA ARG A 194 -6.46 29.73 -7.19
C ARG A 194 -5.88 31.11 -6.89
N ARG A 195 -5.24 31.34 -5.73
CA ARG A 195 -4.46 32.56 -5.47
C ARG A 195 -3.05 32.47 -6.06
N ILE A 196 -2.42 31.30 -5.95
CA ILE A 196 -1.08 31.04 -6.48
C ILE A 196 -1.07 31.04 -8.02
N GLY A 197 -2.06 30.44 -8.68
CA GLY A 197 -2.21 30.50 -10.15
C GLY A 197 -2.18 31.95 -10.67
N ARG A 198 -2.97 32.84 -10.05
CA ARG A 198 -2.97 34.27 -10.38
C ARG A 198 -1.66 35.01 -10.09
N LEU A 199 -0.78 34.50 -9.22
CA LEU A 199 0.57 35.04 -9.04
C LEU A 199 1.55 34.55 -10.13
N ILE A 200 1.38 33.32 -10.62
CA ILE A 200 2.13 32.76 -11.76
C ILE A 200 1.76 33.51 -13.05
N GLU A 201 0.46 33.72 -13.28
CA GLU A 201 -0.15 34.41 -14.44
C GLU A 201 0.25 35.89 -14.51
N ALA A 202 0.19 36.61 -13.38
CA ALA A 202 0.55 38.03 -13.31
C ALA A 202 2.07 38.30 -13.14
N ASP A 203 2.91 37.29 -13.40
CA ASP A 203 4.37 37.29 -13.25
C ASP A 203 4.91 37.84 -11.91
N ARG A 204 4.19 37.60 -10.81
CA ARG A 204 4.52 38.15 -9.49
C ARG A 204 5.52 37.29 -8.71
N VAL A 205 6.68 37.01 -9.32
CA VAL A 205 7.72 36.10 -8.80
C VAL A 205 8.07 36.35 -7.33
N THR A 206 8.31 37.61 -6.93
CA THR A 206 8.62 37.97 -5.52
C THR A 206 7.47 37.63 -4.56
N SER A 207 6.21 37.79 -5.00
CA SER A 207 5.03 37.44 -4.20
C SER A 207 4.79 35.92 -4.15
N LEU A 208 5.16 35.20 -5.21
CA LEU A 208 5.14 33.74 -5.25
C LEU A 208 6.16 33.15 -4.27
N ASN A 209 7.41 33.63 -4.30
CA ASN A 209 8.45 33.24 -3.35
C ASN A 209 8.07 33.55 -1.89
N ALA A 210 7.45 34.70 -1.62
CA ALA A 210 6.95 35.01 -0.29
C ALA A 210 5.91 33.99 0.21
N GLU A 211 5.01 33.50 -0.65
CA GLU A 211 4.04 32.45 -0.29
C GLU A 211 4.68 31.07 -0.09
N ILE A 212 5.71 30.71 -0.87
CA ILE A 212 6.47 29.46 -0.71
C ILE A 212 7.28 29.51 0.61
N ILE A 213 7.99 30.60 0.87
CA ILE A 213 8.78 30.79 2.10
C ILE A 213 7.87 30.83 3.32
N ALA A 214 6.73 31.54 3.27
CA ALA A 214 5.76 31.57 4.36
C ALA A 214 5.17 30.17 4.63
N TYR A 215 4.90 29.38 3.59
CA TYR A 215 4.44 28.00 3.73
C TYR A 215 5.52 27.09 4.35
N ASN A 216 6.74 27.10 3.79
CA ASN A 216 7.86 26.29 4.29
C ASN A 216 8.31 26.72 5.70
N LYS A 217 8.21 28.01 6.07
CA LYS A 217 8.47 28.47 7.43
C LYS A 217 7.38 28.05 8.41
N LYS A 218 6.10 28.17 8.03
CA LYS A 218 4.97 27.80 8.92
C LYS A 218 4.85 26.27 9.07
N TYR A 219 5.20 25.50 8.04
CA TYR A 219 4.92 24.07 8.01
C TYR A 219 6.07 23.14 7.61
N GLY A 220 7.30 23.65 7.45
CA GLY A 220 8.48 22.80 7.20
C GLY A 220 8.71 21.78 8.32
N GLN A 221 8.42 22.17 9.56
CA GLN A 221 8.40 21.29 10.74
C GLN A 221 7.33 20.16 10.65
N HIS A 222 6.33 20.31 9.78
CA HIS A 222 5.28 19.31 9.50
C HIS A 222 5.53 18.56 8.17
N ARG A 223 6.70 18.72 7.52
CA ARG A 223 7.18 17.76 6.50
C ARG A 223 7.61 16.47 7.22
N HIS A 224 6.63 15.68 7.63
CA HIS A 224 6.88 14.41 8.31
C HIS A 224 7.64 13.47 7.37
N ARG A 225 8.88 13.10 7.71
CA ARG A 225 9.57 11.97 7.07
C ARG A 225 8.74 10.72 7.33
N LEU A 226 8.18 10.16 6.28
CA LEU A 226 7.49 8.86 6.32
C LEU A 226 8.59 7.80 6.32
N PRO A 227 8.67 6.92 7.34
CA PRO A 227 9.65 5.84 7.31
C PRO A 227 9.29 4.89 6.16
N VAL A 228 10.23 4.70 5.24
CA VAL A 228 10.13 3.74 4.14
C VAL A 228 11.33 2.82 4.23
N GLY A 229 11.08 1.51 4.29
CA GLY A 229 12.08 0.48 4.16
C GLY A 229 11.87 -0.27 2.85
N GLU A 230 12.87 -0.28 1.98
CA GLU A 230 12.95 -1.24 0.87
C GLU A 230 13.89 -2.37 1.29
N ILE A 231 13.32 -3.53 1.54
CA ILE A 231 14.04 -4.74 1.95
C ILE A 231 14.10 -5.66 0.73
N ARG A 232 15.28 -5.77 0.11
CA ARG A 232 15.56 -6.75 -0.94
C ARG A 232 16.01 -8.06 -0.29
N PHE A 233 15.55 -9.19 -0.81
CA PHE A 233 15.91 -10.49 -0.25
C PHE A 233 15.83 -11.60 -1.30
N TYR A 234 16.62 -12.65 -1.10
CA TYR A 234 16.43 -13.92 -1.79
C TYR A 234 15.54 -14.84 -0.94
N PRO A 235 14.67 -15.68 -1.55
CA PRO A 235 13.68 -16.46 -0.80
C PRO A 235 14.26 -17.35 0.30
N GLN A 236 15.46 -17.89 0.08
CA GLN A 236 16.13 -18.78 1.03
C GLN A 236 16.78 -18.06 2.23
N GLU A 237 16.89 -16.73 2.24
CA GLU A 237 17.55 -16.01 3.33
C GLU A 237 16.67 -15.93 4.59
N ARG A 238 17.29 -15.86 5.77
CA ARG A 238 16.56 -15.64 7.02
C ARG A 238 16.17 -14.17 7.12
N ILE A 239 15.00 -13.90 7.67
CA ILE A 239 14.48 -12.54 7.82
C ILE A 239 15.39 -11.70 8.73
N VAL A 240 15.98 -12.31 9.77
CA VAL A 240 16.91 -11.62 10.69
C VAL A 240 18.24 -11.29 10.04
N ASP A 241 18.84 -12.17 9.23
CA ASP A 241 20.12 -11.91 8.57
C ASP A 241 20.03 -10.67 7.65
N VAL A 242 18.92 -10.55 6.92
CA VAL A 242 18.63 -9.40 6.04
C VAL A 242 18.27 -8.13 6.82
N LEU A 243 17.62 -8.27 7.99
CA LEU A 243 17.41 -7.14 8.90
C LEU A 243 18.73 -6.59 9.44
N ASP A 244 19.64 -7.46 9.89
CA ASP A 244 20.92 -7.03 10.45
C ASP A 244 21.82 -6.38 9.39
N GLU A 245 21.83 -6.89 8.15
CA GLU A 245 22.45 -6.22 7.00
C GLU A 245 21.81 -4.84 6.70
N PHE A 246 20.50 -4.69 6.88
CA PHE A 246 19.78 -3.42 6.74
C PHE A 246 20.07 -2.45 7.91
N HIS A 247 20.31 -2.98 9.12
CA HIS A 247 20.73 -2.22 10.30
C HIS A 247 22.16 -1.68 10.10
N GLU A 248 23.12 -2.52 9.72
CA GLU A 248 24.52 -2.16 9.48
C GLU A 248 24.68 -1.12 8.36
N ARG A 249 23.84 -1.15 7.32
CA ARG A 249 23.83 -0.13 6.26
C ARG A 249 23.20 1.21 6.67
N SER A 250 22.57 1.30 7.84
CA SER A 250 21.73 2.43 8.26
C SER A 250 22.35 3.32 9.34
N ASP A 251 23.67 3.55 9.30
CA ASP A 251 24.37 4.50 10.21
C ASP A 251 23.66 5.87 10.33
N VAL A 252 23.08 6.36 9.23
CA VAL A 252 22.38 7.66 9.17
C VAL A 252 20.91 7.57 9.64
N LEU A 253 20.36 6.36 9.80
CA LEU A 253 18.92 6.09 9.95
C LEU A 253 18.57 5.09 11.06
N SER A 254 19.45 4.85 12.03
CA SER A 254 19.25 3.96 13.20
C SER A 254 17.93 4.14 13.96
N ARG A 255 17.31 5.34 13.89
CA ARG A 255 15.95 5.57 14.41
C ARG A 255 14.86 4.94 13.54
N ALA A 256 14.91 5.11 12.22
CA ALA A 256 13.93 4.58 11.26
C ALA A 256 13.94 3.05 11.22
N VAL A 257 15.13 2.46 11.42
CA VAL A 257 15.36 1.02 11.61
C VAL A 257 14.40 0.40 12.63
N ALA A 258 14.29 0.96 13.84
CA ALA A 258 13.45 0.38 14.90
C ALA A 258 11.95 0.45 14.57
N GLU A 259 11.53 1.50 13.85
CA GLU A 259 10.14 1.68 13.39
C GLU A 259 9.80 0.61 12.34
N LEU A 260 10.77 0.30 11.46
CA LEU A 260 10.65 -0.70 10.41
C LEU A 260 10.73 -2.16 10.91
N ASP A 261 11.52 -2.47 11.95
CA ASP A 261 11.52 -3.81 12.57
C ASP A 261 10.14 -4.14 13.17
N ILE A 262 9.54 -3.21 13.92
CA ILE A 262 8.17 -3.37 14.45
C ILE A 262 7.17 -3.55 13.30
N ALA A 263 7.24 -2.71 12.27
CA ALA A 263 6.38 -2.82 11.09
C ALA A 263 6.55 -4.16 10.35
N LEU A 264 7.79 -4.68 10.27
CA LEU A 264 8.08 -5.97 9.64
C LEU A 264 7.54 -7.14 10.47
N ARG A 265 7.74 -7.15 11.80
CA ARG A 265 7.18 -8.18 12.70
C ARG A 265 5.67 -8.23 12.62
N VAL A 266 5.00 -7.08 12.64
CA VAL A 266 3.55 -6.98 12.46
C VAL A 266 3.13 -7.50 11.09
N SER A 267 3.85 -7.15 10.01
CA SER A 267 3.51 -7.56 8.64
C SER A 267 3.73 -9.05 8.37
N VAL A 268 4.88 -9.59 8.78
CA VAL A 268 5.22 -11.03 8.67
C VAL A 268 4.36 -11.86 9.60
N GLY A 269 4.19 -11.42 10.86
CA GLY A 269 3.30 -12.04 11.83
C GLY A 269 1.86 -12.11 11.31
N LEU A 270 1.35 -11.04 10.68
CA LEU A 270 0.02 -11.03 10.08
C LEU A 270 -0.08 -12.01 8.90
N ALA A 271 0.92 -12.05 8.02
CA ALA A 271 0.95 -13.01 6.92
C ALA A 271 0.95 -14.47 7.43
N MET A 272 1.74 -14.77 8.47
CA MET A 272 1.81 -16.08 9.11
C MET A 272 0.53 -16.44 9.88
N TYR A 273 -0.08 -15.50 10.61
CA TYR A 273 -1.37 -15.67 11.27
C TYR A 273 -2.47 -15.98 10.23
N LEU A 274 -2.57 -15.17 9.19
CA LEU A 274 -3.54 -15.39 8.13
C LEU A 274 -3.28 -16.68 7.35
N ALA A 275 -2.04 -17.18 7.29
CA ALA A 275 -1.71 -18.46 6.67
C ALA A 275 -2.02 -19.68 7.58
N SER A 276 -2.09 -19.49 8.91
CA SER A 276 -2.48 -20.55 9.86
C SER A 276 -3.99 -20.68 10.05
N VAL A 277 -4.76 -19.60 9.82
CA VAL A 277 -6.23 -19.66 9.70
C VAL A 277 -6.59 -20.67 8.59
N PRO A 278 -7.37 -21.73 8.88
CA PRO A 278 -7.64 -22.78 7.92
C PRO A 278 -8.40 -22.22 6.70
N PRO A 279 -7.97 -22.52 5.46
CA PRO A 279 -8.66 -22.07 4.27
C PRO A 279 -10.03 -22.74 4.22
N SER A 280 -11.07 -21.90 4.28
CA SER A 280 -12.48 -22.27 4.27
C SER A 280 -12.78 -23.33 3.21
N PRO A 281 -13.64 -24.33 3.48
CA PRO A 281 -14.18 -25.19 2.44
C PRO A 281 -15.03 -24.36 1.47
N SER A 282 -14.38 -23.80 0.45
CA SER A 282 -15.07 -23.26 -0.72
C SER A 282 -15.74 -24.41 -1.43
N VAL A 283 -17.03 -24.65 -1.13
CA VAL A 283 -17.88 -25.58 -1.85
C VAL A 283 -17.78 -25.23 -3.33
N LEU A 284 -17.27 -26.16 -4.13
CA LEU A 284 -17.29 -26.05 -5.58
C LEU A 284 -18.72 -26.35 -6.02
N GLN A 285 -19.58 -25.34 -5.96
CA GLN A 285 -20.77 -25.32 -6.79
C GLN A 285 -20.29 -25.14 -8.22
N ASP A 286 -20.68 -26.04 -9.13
CA ASP A 286 -20.41 -25.87 -10.56
C ASP A 286 -21.11 -24.58 -11.02
N GLU A 287 -20.33 -23.56 -11.37
CA GLU A 287 -20.85 -22.27 -11.84
C GLU A 287 -21.50 -22.48 -13.22
N ALA A 288 -22.82 -22.73 -13.21
CA ALA A 288 -23.63 -22.72 -14.42
C ALA A 288 -23.36 -21.43 -15.22
N PRO A 289 -23.29 -21.51 -16.56
CA PRO A 289 -22.86 -20.40 -17.41
C PRO A 289 -23.69 -19.16 -17.11
N THR A 290 -23.05 -18.16 -16.49
CA THR A 290 -23.76 -16.98 -15.99
C THR A 290 -24.27 -16.16 -17.18
N ALA A 291 -25.54 -15.75 -17.12
CA ALA A 291 -26.13 -14.83 -18.08
C ALA A 291 -25.28 -13.55 -18.25
N PRO A 292 -25.32 -12.88 -19.42
CA PRO A 292 -24.75 -11.54 -19.56
C PRO A 292 -25.36 -10.63 -18.49
N ALA A 293 -24.51 -9.81 -17.89
CA ALA A 293 -24.79 -9.26 -16.58
C ALA A 293 -24.50 -7.76 -16.48
N ASP A 294 -25.29 -7.08 -15.66
CA ASP A 294 -25.14 -5.65 -15.42
C ASP A 294 -23.77 -5.31 -14.80
N PRO A 295 -23.16 -4.17 -15.16
CA PRO A 295 -21.95 -3.67 -14.51
C PRO A 295 -22.17 -3.49 -13.01
N ASP A 296 -21.16 -3.80 -12.17
CA ASP A 296 -21.31 -3.59 -10.73
C ASP A 296 -21.41 -2.08 -10.43
N ILE A 297 -22.61 -1.64 -10.04
CA ILE A 297 -22.93 -0.24 -9.69
C ILE A 297 -22.06 0.34 -8.57
N ARG A 298 -21.31 -0.49 -7.85
CA ARG A 298 -20.41 -0.10 -6.77
C ARG A 298 -18.96 0.05 -7.26
N ALA A 299 -18.63 -0.41 -8.47
CA ALA A 299 -17.28 -0.33 -9.02
C ALA A 299 -16.75 1.11 -9.06
N ILE A 300 -15.46 1.28 -8.76
CA ILE A 300 -14.87 2.59 -8.55
C ILE A 300 -14.48 3.20 -9.90
N SER A 301 -15.19 4.28 -10.27
CA SER A 301 -15.15 4.93 -11.59
C SER A 301 -14.65 6.38 -11.57
N GLN A 302 -14.33 6.94 -10.40
CA GLN A 302 -13.97 8.34 -10.21
C GLN A 302 -12.70 8.47 -9.38
N GLY A 303 -11.75 9.32 -9.80
CA GLY A 303 -10.45 9.48 -9.14
C GLY A 303 -10.53 9.95 -7.69
N ALA A 304 -11.55 10.75 -7.34
CA ALA A 304 -11.84 11.15 -5.96
C ALA A 304 -12.23 9.98 -5.04
N HIS A 305 -12.59 8.82 -5.60
CA HIS A 305 -12.90 7.59 -4.86
C HIS A 305 -11.75 6.58 -4.86
N VAL A 306 -10.55 6.96 -5.33
CA VAL A 306 -9.42 6.02 -5.43
C VAL A 306 -8.99 5.45 -4.08
N CYS A 307 -9.14 6.19 -2.98
CA CYS A 307 -8.89 5.72 -1.60
C CYS A 307 -10.12 5.12 -0.89
N ARG A 308 -11.22 4.82 -1.62
CA ARG A 308 -12.48 4.30 -1.06
C ARG A 308 -12.51 2.77 -0.96
N VAL A 309 -12.98 2.27 0.18
CA VAL A 309 -13.40 0.88 0.41
C VAL A 309 -14.93 0.80 0.42
N LEU A 310 -15.50 -0.31 -0.02
CA LEU A 310 -16.95 -0.46 -0.24
C LEU A 310 -17.63 -1.34 0.82
N SER A 311 -16.89 -2.31 1.35
CA SER A 311 -17.28 -3.07 2.54
C SER A 311 -16.33 -2.75 3.70
N SER A 312 -16.92 -2.60 4.88
CA SER A 312 -16.22 -2.71 6.16
C SER A 312 -16.86 -3.87 6.92
N TYR A 313 -16.06 -4.75 7.51
CA TYR A 313 -16.56 -6.00 8.12
C TYR A 313 -15.60 -6.46 9.21
N THR A 314 -16.13 -6.80 10.38
CA THR A 314 -15.38 -7.43 11.48
C THR A 314 -15.52 -8.94 11.33
N MET A 315 -14.41 -9.67 11.27
CA MET A 315 -14.44 -11.13 11.38
C MET A 315 -14.77 -11.50 12.82
N SER A 316 -15.95 -12.08 13.08
CA SER A 316 -16.29 -12.61 14.40
C SER A 316 -15.37 -13.80 14.78
N ILE A 317 -15.53 -14.34 16.00
CA ILE A 317 -14.83 -15.59 16.37
C ILE A 317 -15.52 -16.76 15.66
N GLU A 318 -16.84 -16.67 15.59
CA GLU A 318 -17.77 -17.58 14.97
C GLU A 318 -17.43 -17.68 13.48
N GLU A 319 -17.38 -16.59 12.72
CA GLU A 319 -17.00 -16.59 11.29
C GLU A 319 -15.51 -16.90 11.01
N ARG A 320 -14.69 -17.19 12.03
CA ARG A 320 -13.38 -17.86 11.85
C ARG A 320 -13.47 -19.39 11.88
N HIS A 321 -14.58 -19.94 12.37
CA HIS A 321 -14.93 -21.37 12.37
C HIS A 321 -16.11 -21.70 11.41
N GLU A 322 -17.09 -20.81 11.29
CA GLU A 322 -18.40 -21.01 10.65
C GLU A 322 -18.42 -20.79 9.14
N ILE A 323 -17.28 -20.50 8.49
CA ILE A 323 -17.14 -20.68 7.03
C ILE A 323 -17.09 -22.18 6.63
N MET A 324 -17.64 -23.04 7.49
CA MET A 324 -18.04 -24.43 7.27
C MET A 324 -19.57 -24.63 7.30
N ILE A 325 -20.39 -23.62 7.62
CA ILE A 325 -21.84 -23.78 7.72
C ILE A 325 -22.49 -23.86 6.33
N GLU A 326 -22.86 -25.07 5.97
CA GLU A 326 -23.75 -25.41 4.85
C GLU A 326 -25.21 -24.99 5.14
N GLY A 327 -26.08 -25.08 4.14
CA GLY A 327 -27.51 -25.25 4.38
C GLY A 327 -28.45 -24.05 4.13
N VAL A 328 -27.95 -22.81 4.05
CA VAL A 328 -28.81 -21.69 3.60
C VAL A 328 -28.82 -21.63 2.06
N PRO A 329 -29.95 -21.90 1.38
CA PRO A 329 -30.05 -21.75 -0.07
C PRO A 329 -30.04 -20.27 -0.45
N ARG A 330 -28.84 -19.70 -0.61
CA ARG A 330 -28.67 -18.36 -1.16
C ARG A 330 -29.21 -18.37 -2.59
N GLN A 331 -30.38 -17.75 -2.79
CA GLN A 331 -30.84 -17.29 -4.11
C GLN A 331 -29.65 -16.68 -4.85
N PHE A 332 -29.47 -17.03 -6.13
CA PHE A 332 -28.24 -16.83 -6.92
C PHE A 332 -27.75 -15.37 -6.99
N ARG A 333 -27.16 -14.89 -5.90
CA ARG A 333 -26.51 -13.59 -5.80
C ARG A 333 -25.19 -13.68 -6.54
N GLN A 334 -25.25 -13.24 -7.80
CA GLN A 334 -24.11 -13.03 -8.69
C GLN A 334 -22.88 -12.55 -7.93
N LEU A 335 -21.80 -13.31 -8.02
CA LEU A 335 -20.52 -12.92 -7.43
C LEU A 335 -20.04 -11.61 -8.06
N SER A 336 -19.67 -10.68 -7.20
CA SER A 336 -19.20 -9.35 -7.60
C SER A 336 -17.69 -9.34 -7.90
N PRO A 337 -17.17 -8.32 -8.60
CA PRO A 337 -15.73 -8.11 -8.72
C PRO A 337 -15.06 -8.05 -7.36
N HIS A 338 -14.11 -8.93 -7.10
CA HIS A 338 -13.36 -8.95 -5.83
C HIS A 338 -11.98 -9.60 -5.98
N TRP A 339 -11.06 -9.22 -5.09
CA TRP A 339 -9.75 -9.87 -4.99
C TRP A 339 -9.85 -11.16 -4.16
N ARG A 340 -9.72 -12.32 -4.81
CA ARG A 340 -9.55 -13.60 -4.11
C ARG A 340 -8.13 -13.69 -3.58
N ARG A 341 -8.00 -13.96 -2.28
CA ARG A 341 -6.72 -14.13 -1.59
C ARG A 341 -5.92 -15.30 -2.17
N GLY A 342 -4.60 -15.19 -2.14
CA GLY A 342 -3.72 -16.32 -2.42
C GLY A 342 -3.94 -17.48 -1.43
N HIS A 343 -3.88 -18.72 -1.91
CA HIS A 343 -4.16 -19.92 -1.11
C HIS A 343 -3.52 -21.18 -1.71
N PHE A 344 -3.26 -22.18 -0.88
CA PHE A 344 -2.82 -23.50 -1.35
C PHE A 344 -4.01 -24.36 -1.83
N ARG A 345 -3.81 -25.06 -2.95
CA ARG A 345 -4.69 -26.13 -3.47
C ARG A 345 -3.93 -27.45 -3.62
N ARG A 346 -4.68 -28.53 -3.83
CA ARG A 346 -4.14 -29.83 -4.25
C ARG A 346 -3.73 -29.79 -5.72
N GLU A 347 -2.81 -30.67 -6.10
CA GLU A 347 -2.41 -30.90 -7.49
C GLU A 347 -3.59 -31.28 -8.39
N TRP A 348 -3.39 -31.19 -9.71
CA TRP A 348 -4.43 -31.58 -10.67
C TRP A 348 -4.80 -33.07 -10.51
N GLY A 349 -6.07 -33.41 -10.71
CA GLY A 349 -6.61 -34.75 -10.43
C GLY A 349 -6.77 -35.10 -8.93
N GLN A 350 -6.04 -34.46 -8.01
CA GLN A 350 -6.10 -34.76 -6.57
C GLN A 350 -7.19 -34.00 -5.80
N GLY A 351 -8.03 -33.22 -6.48
CA GLY A 351 -9.03 -32.34 -5.84
C GLY A 351 -9.95 -33.07 -4.85
N SER A 352 -10.52 -34.21 -5.27
CA SER A 352 -11.44 -35.05 -4.50
C SER A 352 -10.78 -35.87 -3.38
N ASN A 353 -9.45 -36.03 -3.38
CA ASN A 353 -8.74 -36.83 -2.38
C ASN A 353 -8.56 -36.03 -1.08
N PRO A 354 -9.27 -36.33 0.02
CA PRO A 354 -9.16 -35.54 1.25
C PRO A 354 -7.75 -35.59 1.86
N LYS A 355 -7.02 -36.71 1.68
CA LYS A 355 -5.70 -36.97 2.24
C LYS A 355 -4.55 -36.32 1.45
N ALA A 356 -4.78 -35.93 0.19
CA ALA A 356 -3.76 -35.28 -0.62
C ALA A 356 -3.42 -33.89 -0.06
N ARG A 357 -2.11 -33.62 0.06
CA ARG A 357 -1.56 -32.34 0.55
C ARG A 357 -1.90 -31.21 -0.41
N ARG A 358 -2.04 -30.00 0.12
CA ARG A 358 -2.19 -28.78 -0.67
C ARG A 358 -0.80 -28.19 -0.96
N THR A 359 -0.19 -28.61 -2.05
CA THR A 359 1.20 -28.28 -2.45
C THR A 359 1.29 -27.08 -3.39
N VAL A 360 0.27 -26.84 -4.21
CA VAL A 360 0.28 -25.81 -5.25
C VAL A 360 -0.23 -24.48 -4.68
N TRP A 361 0.63 -23.47 -4.61
CA TRP A 361 0.22 -22.10 -4.32
C TRP A 361 -0.54 -21.50 -5.50
N ILE A 362 -1.70 -20.90 -5.23
CA ILE A 362 -2.43 -20.05 -6.16
C ILE A 362 -2.28 -18.62 -5.69
N HIS A 363 -1.73 -17.78 -6.56
CA HIS A 363 -1.55 -16.36 -6.31
C HIS A 363 -2.90 -15.63 -6.15
N PRO A 364 -2.92 -14.45 -5.49
CA PRO A 364 -4.09 -13.59 -5.47
C PRO A 364 -4.58 -13.27 -6.88
N VAL A 365 -5.90 -13.26 -7.09
CA VAL A 365 -6.49 -13.04 -8.41
C VAL A 365 -7.79 -12.26 -8.33
N GLN A 366 -8.03 -11.40 -9.31
CA GLN A 366 -9.31 -10.71 -9.45
C GLN A 366 -10.37 -11.66 -10.02
N VAL A 367 -11.40 -11.93 -9.21
CA VAL A 367 -12.60 -12.69 -9.60
C VAL A 367 -13.61 -11.73 -10.23
N ARG A 368 -14.39 -12.24 -11.20
CA ARG A 368 -15.44 -11.53 -11.95
C ARG A 368 -15.03 -10.17 -12.54
N LYS A 369 -13.88 -10.15 -13.22
CA LYS A 369 -13.35 -8.96 -13.94
C LYS A 369 -14.23 -8.50 -15.11
N ASP A 370 -15.11 -9.37 -15.60
CA ASP A 370 -16.10 -9.14 -16.65
C ASP A 370 -17.16 -8.08 -16.29
N LEU A 371 -17.43 -7.86 -15.00
CA LEU A 371 -18.45 -6.91 -14.53
C LEU A 371 -17.91 -5.49 -14.30
N LEU A 372 -16.65 -5.24 -14.67
CA LEU A 372 -16.05 -3.90 -14.63
C LEU A 372 -16.07 -3.30 -16.03
N GLY A 373 -16.75 -2.17 -16.17
CA GLY A 373 -16.67 -1.34 -17.36
C GLY A 373 -15.26 -0.75 -17.57
N PRO A 374 -14.99 -0.18 -18.75
CA PRO A 374 -13.71 0.48 -19.04
C PRO A 374 -13.30 1.44 -17.93
N HIS A 375 -12.05 1.31 -17.47
CA HIS A 375 -11.44 2.12 -16.41
C HIS A 375 -12.07 2.00 -15.01
N GLN A 376 -13.06 1.11 -14.78
CA GLN A 376 -13.57 0.84 -13.44
C GLN A 376 -12.63 -0.08 -12.64
N GLN A 377 -12.58 0.10 -11.31
CA GLN A 377 -11.84 -0.76 -10.38
C GLN A 377 -12.74 -1.54 -9.40
N VAL A 378 -12.21 -2.67 -8.94
CA VAL A 378 -12.74 -3.49 -7.85
C VAL A 378 -12.96 -2.66 -6.58
N GLY A 379 -14.05 -2.93 -5.87
CA GLY A 379 -14.27 -2.38 -4.53
C GLY A 379 -13.24 -2.85 -3.52
N GLY A 380 -12.57 -1.91 -2.85
CA GLY A 380 -11.72 -2.25 -1.71
C GLY A 380 -12.55 -2.73 -0.51
N SER A 381 -11.90 -3.40 0.45
CA SER A 381 -12.52 -3.72 1.74
C SER A 381 -11.63 -3.36 2.91
N ASP A 382 -12.27 -3.09 4.04
CA ASP A 382 -11.64 -2.87 5.33
C ASP A 382 -12.13 -3.97 6.29
N THR A 383 -11.20 -4.79 6.75
CA THR A 383 -11.49 -6.01 7.51
C THR A 383 -10.86 -5.92 8.88
N THR A 384 -11.68 -5.84 9.92
CA THR A 384 -11.20 -5.91 11.31
C THR A 384 -10.96 -7.36 11.69
N ILE A 385 -9.73 -7.62 12.15
CA ILE A 385 -9.23 -8.91 12.60
C ILE A 385 -9.04 -8.78 14.12
N PRO A 386 -9.98 -9.29 14.94
CA PRO A 386 -9.79 -9.30 16.38
C PRO A 386 -8.71 -10.32 16.75
N ALA A 387 -8.17 -10.22 17.96
CA ALA A 387 -7.45 -11.33 18.56
C ALA A 387 -8.31 -12.61 18.48
N GLY A 388 -7.65 -13.74 18.23
CA GLY A 388 -8.26 -15.04 18.41
C GLY A 388 -8.16 -15.43 19.88
N ALA A 389 -9.24 -15.95 20.47
CA ALA A 389 -9.17 -16.59 21.77
C ALA A 389 -8.16 -17.75 21.70
N THR A 390 -6.96 -17.55 22.26
CA THR A 390 -5.84 -18.52 22.26
C THR A 390 -5.50 -19.12 20.89
N SER A 391 -5.11 -18.29 19.91
CA SER A 391 -4.59 -18.80 18.63
C SER A 391 -3.29 -19.61 18.82
N THR A 392 -3.10 -20.67 18.01
CA THR A 392 -2.05 -21.68 18.20
C THR A 392 -0.64 -21.27 17.72
N LEU A 393 -0.35 -19.97 17.62
CA LEU A 393 0.99 -19.44 17.30
C LEU A 393 2.09 -20.03 18.21
N SER A 394 1.80 -20.20 19.50
CA SER A 394 2.70 -20.83 20.48
C SER A 394 3.01 -22.31 20.19
N GLN A 395 2.13 -23.03 19.48
CA GLN A 395 2.38 -24.41 19.06
C GLN A 395 3.29 -24.50 17.82
N PHE A 396 3.33 -23.46 16.99
CA PHE A 396 4.14 -23.44 15.76
C PHE A 396 5.63 -23.52 16.08
N HIS A 397 6.09 -22.76 17.09
CA HIS A 397 7.47 -22.84 17.57
C HIS A 397 7.83 -24.23 18.15
N ARG A 398 6.90 -24.92 18.83
CA ARG A 398 7.19 -26.25 19.42
C ARG A 398 7.29 -27.37 18.38
N ARG A 399 6.72 -27.23 17.17
CA ARG A 399 6.69 -28.30 16.16
C ARG A 399 7.86 -28.31 15.16
N ARG A 400 8.66 -27.23 15.06
CA ARG A 400 9.80 -27.15 14.12
C ARG A 400 11.17 -27.53 14.72
N ILE A 401 11.26 -27.70 16.04
CA ILE A 401 12.52 -28.02 16.77
C ILE A 401 12.73 -29.54 16.94
N GLY A 402 11.75 -30.37 16.54
CA GLY A 402 11.77 -31.83 16.70
C GLY A 402 12.04 -32.61 15.41
N ARG A 403 13.04 -32.21 14.61
CA ARG A 403 13.54 -32.92 13.42
C ARG A 403 15.01 -32.64 13.19
#